data_AF-A0A957F6A8-F1
#
_entry.id   AF-A0A957F6A8-F1
#
_cell.length_a   1.000
_cell.length_b   1.000
_cell.length_c   1.000
_cell.angle_alpha   90.00
_cell.angle_beta   90.00
_cell.angle_gamma   90.00
#
_symmetry.space_group_name_H-M   'P 1'
#
loop_
_entity.id
_entity.type
_entity.pdbx_description
1 polymer ?
#
loop_
_entity_poly.entity_id
_entity_poly.type
_entity_poly.pdbx_seq_one_letter_code
_entity_poly.pdbx_strand_id
1 'polypeptide(L)'
;MQNHMGTPMQRAEAEVLRERPWVAQLPPRHRAQLLARCAQFYAQLRALPRRTRRALQKRLALTLTGAALLLALGSRPAMVTHGAGVINVDGSTCTLIDAIRAANTDAPSGGCPAGSGADTINLLTDVALTSSSESYLGSNGLPAVTSTITIAGNGHTIARTGGPNFRIMLVGANGNLTLNDATISGGNAGAGSGGGILNVATLGPASLTLNNSTVTGNSTNLAFGGGVVNYAYGFPGSLTINNSTISGNAANNSFSFGGGGVVNLGATATTVINDSTITGNSASRGGGIVSRTNGTVRLNRSLVTGNTAPSGADIERVSGSIVANNFNLLGDSAKSNVQAFVGFTPCAGGSCSDISATSNGTRPTALGGILNPLLADNGGPTPTHALVSGSPAVDGSSNTGCPATDQRGVARPADGDGNGSAICDIGAFEAAGTAVPALHVGDLDVATATFPSQWGARVTGLVLDGAGNPVADAVVTFAATTNTGAGPFVLPCTTDGAGRCAVQGGVPFGVSSVTVTVTDVSKAGFVYDPAANGDPDGDSDGTSIVAIRP
;
A
#
# COMPACT_ATOMS: atom_id res chain seq x y z
N MET A 1 -17.76 -45.88 -38.67
CA MET A 1 -18.25 -44.56 -39.12
C MET A 1 -17.04 -43.68 -39.40
N GLN A 2 -16.95 -43.11 -40.60
CA GLN A 2 -15.79 -42.37 -41.09
C GLN A 2 -15.52 -41.11 -40.24
N ASN A 3 -14.28 -40.96 -39.76
CA ASN A 3 -13.79 -39.71 -39.19
C ASN A 3 -13.69 -38.67 -40.32
N HIS A 4 -14.69 -37.80 -40.44
CA HIS A 4 -14.57 -36.59 -41.26
C HIS A 4 -13.58 -35.63 -40.58
N MET A 5 -12.31 -35.79 -40.95
CA MET A 5 -11.30 -34.77 -40.78
C MET A 5 -11.72 -33.56 -41.64
N GLY A 6 -12.37 -32.58 -41.01
CA GLY A 6 -12.78 -31.32 -41.65
C GLY A 6 -11.62 -30.69 -42.43
N THR A 7 -11.97 -30.01 -43.52
CA THR A 7 -11.01 -29.33 -44.41
C THR A 7 -10.11 -28.38 -43.61
N PRO A 8 -8.88 -28.07 -44.06
CA PRO A 8 -7.99 -27.14 -43.37
C PRO A 8 -8.65 -25.80 -43.02
N MET A 9 -9.61 -25.37 -43.85
CA MET A 9 -10.42 -24.18 -43.65
C MET A 9 -11.38 -24.33 -42.46
N GLN A 10 -12.10 -25.46 -42.37
CA GLN A 10 -13.01 -25.75 -41.25
C GLN A 10 -12.28 -25.90 -39.91
N ARG A 11 -11.02 -26.35 -39.91
CA ARG A 11 -10.19 -26.41 -38.68
C ARG A 11 -9.72 -25.03 -38.23
N ALA A 12 -9.26 -24.20 -39.16
CA ALA A 12 -8.85 -22.83 -38.84
C ALA A 12 -10.03 -21.99 -38.33
N GLU A 13 -11.24 -22.20 -38.87
CA GLU A 13 -12.46 -21.55 -38.36
C GLU A 13 -12.82 -22.01 -36.94
N ALA A 14 -12.74 -23.30 -36.66
CA ALA A 14 -13.04 -23.85 -35.33
C ALA A 14 -12.03 -23.40 -34.25
N GLU A 15 -10.79 -23.16 -34.63
CA GLU A 15 -9.71 -22.69 -33.76
C GLU A 15 -9.90 -21.20 -33.40
N VAL A 16 -10.21 -20.35 -34.38
CA VAL A 16 -10.49 -18.91 -34.16
C VAL A 16 -11.69 -18.70 -33.23
N LEU A 17 -12.74 -19.51 -33.36
CA LEU A 17 -13.95 -19.40 -32.52
C LEU A 17 -13.72 -19.88 -31.08
N ARG A 18 -12.78 -20.79 -30.87
CA ARG A 18 -12.43 -21.31 -29.55
C ARG A 18 -11.60 -20.30 -28.75
N GLU A 19 -10.73 -19.57 -29.42
CA GLU A 19 -9.85 -18.57 -28.79
C GLU A 19 -10.48 -17.17 -28.66
N ARG A 20 -11.50 -16.85 -29.46
CA ARG A 20 -12.13 -15.51 -29.49
C ARG A 20 -13.67 -15.62 -29.47
N PRO A 21 -14.29 -15.82 -28.30
CA PRO A 21 -15.74 -16.08 -28.20
C PRO A 21 -16.63 -14.96 -28.76
N TRP A 22 -16.17 -13.71 -28.73
CA TRP A 22 -16.90 -12.54 -29.26
C TRP A 22 -17.12 -12.59 -30.78
N VAL A 23 -16.27 -13.31 -31.52
CA VAL A 23 -16.43 -13.49 -32.98
C VAL A 23 -17.68 -14.31 -33.30
N ALA A 24 -18.12 -15.18 -32.38
CA ALA A 24 -19.36 -15.92 -32.52
C ALA A 24 -20.61 -15.04 -32.39
N GLN A 25 -20.48 -13.83 -31.84
CA GLN A 25 -21.56 -12.86 -31.63
C GLN A 25 -21.79 -11.93 -32.83
N LEU A 26 -20.94 -11.99 -33.86
CA LEU A 26 -21.09 -11.19 -35.08
C LEU A 26 -22.23 -11.70 -35.99
N PRO A 27 -22.91 -10.82 -36.76
CA PRO A 27 -23.92 -11.23 -37.72
C PRO A 27 -23.38 -12.28 -38.71
N PRO A 28 -24.14 -13.33 -39.07
CA PRO A 28 -23.62 -14.49 -39.82
C PRO A 28 -22.91 -14.14 -41.13
N ARG A 29 -23.41 -13.12 -41.85
CA ARG A 29 -22.79 -12.64 -43.11
C ARG A 29 -21.43 -11.96 -42.89
N HIS A 30 -21.27 -11.22 -41.80
CA HIS A 30 -20.00 -10.58 -41.44
C HIS A 30 -19.00 -11.59 -40.88
N ARG A 31 -19.47 -12.57 -40.10
CA ARG A 31 -18.64 -13.66 -39.56
C ARG A 31 -18.02 -14.52 -40.68
N ALA A 32 -18.82 -14.91 -41.68
CA ALA A 32 -18.32 -15.71 -42.80
C ALA A 32 -17.31 -14.95 -43.67
N GLN A 33 -17.55 -13.66 -43.94
CA GLN A 33 -16.63 -12.83 -44.73
C GLN A 33 -15.31 -12.56 -44.00
N LEU A 34 -15.35 -12.35 -42.68
CA LEU A 34 -14.16 -12.10 -41.87
C LEU A 34 -13.29 -13.36 -41.77
N LEU A 35 -13.89 -14.52 -41.50
CA LEU A 35 -13.19 -15.80 -41.37
C LEU A 35 -12.56 -16.24 -42.71
N ALA A 36 -13.29 -16.10 -43.83
CA ALA A 36 -12.77 -16.40 -45.16
C ALA A 36 -11.57 -15.51 -45.54
N ARG A 37 -11.62 -14.21 -45.21
CA ARG A 37 -10.52 -13.26 -45.48
C ARG A 37 -9.28 -13.56 -44.62
N CYS A 38 -9.45 -13.87 -43.33
CA CYS A 38 -8.35 -14.24 -42.45
C CYS A 38 -7.66 -15.55 -42.91
N ALA A 39 -8.43 -16.56 -43.32
CA ALA A 39 -7.90 -17.82 -43.81
C ALA A 39 -7.12 -17.67 -45.13
N GLN A 40 -7.62 -16.86 -46.08
CA GLN A 40 -6.91 -16.58 -47.33
C GLN A 40 -5.59 -15.84 -47.10
N PHE A 41 -5.57 -14.84 -46.20
CA PHE A 41 -4.35 -14.13 -45.84
C PHE A 41 -3.31 -15.04 -45.18
N TYR A 42 -3.74 -15.94 -44.30
CA TYR A 42 -2.85 -16.90 -43.64
C TYR A 42 -2.22 -17.89 -44.64
N ALA A 43 -3.01 -18.39 -45.60
CA ALA A 43 -2.52 -19.28 -46.65
C ALA A 43 -1.49 -18.58 -47.57
N GLN A 44 -1.76 -17.33 -47.98
CA GLN A 44 -0.84 -16.53 -48.80
C GLN A 44 0.47 -16.21 -48.07
N LEU A 45 0.41 -15.92 -46.77
CA LEU A 45 1.60 -15.68 -45.95
C LEU A 45 2.48 -16.93 -45.81
N ARG A 46 1.88 -18.13 -45.64
CA ARG A 46 2.64 -19.39 -45.55
C ARG A 46 3.35 -19.77 -46.84
N ALA A 47 2.81 -19.40 -48.00
CA ALA A 47 3.37 -19.72 -49.31
C ALA A 47 4.64 -18.91 -49.66
N LEU A 48 4.94 -17.83 -48.91
CA LEU A 48 6.09 -16.98 -49.19
C LEU A 48 7.44 -17.55 -48.70
N PRO A 49 8.55 -17.30 -49.43
CA PRO A 49 9.90 -17.67 -49.01
C PRO A 49 10.26 -17.09 -47.62
N ARG A 50 11.01 -17.87 -46.83
CA ARG A 50 11.34 -17.56 -45.43
C ARG A 50 11.95 -16.17 -45.22
N ARG A 51 12.81 -15.70 -46.14
CA ARG A 51 13.43 -14.37 -46.06
C ARG A 51 12.40 -13.25 -46.21
N THR A 52 11.44 -13.41 -47.11
CA THR A 52 10.35 -12.45 -47.37
C THR A 52 9.39 -12.35 -46.19
N ARG A 53 9.06 -13.48 -45.54
CA ARG A 53 8.24 -13.49 -44.31
C ARG A 53 8.87 -12.72 -43.16
N ARG A 54 10.18 -12.91 -42.93
CA ARG A 54 10.91 -12.19 -41.85
C ARG A 54 11.01 -10.69 -42.13
N ALA A 55 11.15 -10.28 -43.39
CA ALA A 55 11.16 -8.87 -43.76
C ALA A 55 9.79 -8.21 -43.56
N LEU A 56 8.70 -8.90 -43.90
CA LEU A 56 7.33 -8.43 -43.65
C LEU A 56 7.02 -8.31 -42.15
N GLN A 57 7.44 -9.31 -41.36
CA GLN A 57 7.30 -9.29 -39.89
C GLN A 57 7.97 -8.07 -39.25
N LYS A 58 9.19 -7.71 -39.69
CA LYS A 58 9.88 -6.51 -39.18
C LYS A 58 9.18 -5.21 -39.55
N ARG A 59 8.47 -5.13 -40.69
CA ARG A 59 7.69 -3.95 -41.08
C ARG A 59 6.31 -3.88 -40.38
N LEU A 60 5.69 -5.02 -40.08
CA LEU A 60 4.39 -5.09 -39.39
C LEU A 60 4.49 -4.74 -37.89
N ALA A 61 5.63 -4.99 -37.25
CA ALA A 61 5.87 -4.65 -35.84
C ALA A 61 5.78 -3.14 -35.50
N LEU A 62 5.74 -2.26 -36.51
CA LEU A 62 5.57 -0.81 -36.36
C LEU A 62 4.10 -0.34 -36.36
N THR A 63 3.14 -1.27 -36.39
CA THR A 63 1.71 -0.97 -36.22
C THR A 63 1.12 -1.93 -35.19
N LEU A 64 0.19 -1.45 -34.34
CA LEU A 64 -0.41 -2.24 -33.24
C LEU A 64 -0.97 -3.59 -33.71
N THR A 65 -1.54 -3.64 -34.92
CA THR A 65 -2.08 -4.86 -35.54
C THR A 65 -1.01 -5.87 -35.96
N GLY A 66 0.19 -5.43 -36.32
CA GLY A 66 1.27 -6.35 -36.70
C GLY A 66 2.04 -6.93 -35.51
N ALA A 67 2.05 -6.24 -34.36
CA ALA A 67 2.54 -6.78 -33.09
C ALA A 67 1.64 -7.95 -32.59
N ALA A 68 0.32 -7.83 -32.73
CA ALA A 68 -0.63 -8.88 -32.38
C ALA A 68 -0.47 -10.15 -33.24
N LEU A 69 -0.14 -10.01 -34.53
CA LEU A 69 0.09 -11.16 -35.42
C LEU A 69 1.45 -11.85 -35.19
N LEU A 70 2.45 -11.11 -34.70
CA LEU A 70 3.77 -11.66 -34.32
C LEU A 70 3.71 -12.46 -33.01
N LEU A 71 2.88 -12.04 -32.05
CA LEU A 71 2.55 -12.82 -30.86
C LEU A 71 1.85 -14.14 -31.20
N ALA A 72 0.98 -14.15 -32.23
CA ALA A 72 0.25 -15.34 -32.66
C ALA A 72 1.10 -16.37 -33.46
N LEU A 73 2.31 -16.00 -33.92
CA LEU A 73 3.16 -16.87 -34.77
C LEU A 73 4.45 -17.32 -34.09
N GLY A 74 4.68 -16.94 -32.82
CA GLY A 74 5.87 -17.27 -32.03
C GLY A 74 5.80 -18.58 -31.23
N SER A 75 4.64 -19.23 -31.12
CA SER A 75 4.50 -20.50 -30.42
C SER A 75 5.01 -21.65 -31.28
N ARG A 76 6.23 -22.10 -31.00
CA ARG A 76 6.58 -23.52 -31.21
C ARG A 76 5.61 -24.37 -30.39
N PRO A 77 5.27 -25.61 -30.77
CA PRO A 77 4.58 -26.50 -29.87
C PRO A 77 5.50 -26.70 -28.66
N ALA A 78 5.18 -26.02 -27.56
CA ALA A 78 5.70 -26.37 -26.27
C ALA A 78 5.26 -27.82 -26.02
N MET A 79 6.23 -28.64 -25.64
CA MET A 79 5.95 -29.84 -24.85
C MET A 79 4.91 -29.46 -23.80
N VAL A 80 3.85 -30.27 -23.63
CA VAL A 80 2.76 -29.97 -22.69
C VAL A 80 3.32 -29.90 -21.27
N THR A 81 3.78 -28.73 -20.85
CA THR A 81 3.90 -28.36 -19.45
C THR A 81 2.52 -27.86 -19.06
N HIS A 82 1.82 -28.64 -18.23
CA HIS A 82 0.56 -28.23 -17.62
C HIS A 82 0.82 -26.91 -16.90
N GLY A 83 0.10 -25.85 -17.25
CA GLY A 83 0.13 -24.60 -16.49
C GLY A 83 -0.31 -24.88 -15.05
N ALA A 84 0.27 -24.16 -14.09
CA ALA A 84 -0.05 -24.23 -12.67
C ALA A 84 -1.56 -24.41 -12.46
N GLY A 85 -1.96 -25.59 -11.98
CA GLY A 85 -3.36 -25.87 -11.68
C GLY A 85 -3.78 -25.03 -10.48
N VAL A 86 -4.88 -24.28 -10.60
CA VAL A 86 -5.47 -23.60 -9.46
C VAL A 86 -6.28 -24.62 -8.65
N ILE A 87 -5.96 -24.77 -7.37
CA ILE A 87 -6.70 -25.60 -6.42
C ILE A 87 -7.67 -24.70 -5.66
N ASN A 88 -8.96 -24.81 -5.94
CA ASN A 88 -10.00 -24.02 -5.27
C ASN A 88 -10.42 -24.69 -3.95
N VAL A 89 -10.31 -23.95 -2.84
CA VAL A 89 -10.70 -24.39 -1.50
C VAL A 89 -12.09 -23.83 -1.18
N ASP A 90 -13.09 -24.69 -1.26
CA ASP A 90 -14.47 -24.38 -0.88
C ASP A 90 -14.81 -24.77 0.57
N GLY A 91 -13.87 -25.43 1.26
CA GLY A 91 -14.00 -25.87 2.66
C GLY A 91 -14.91 -27.09 2.87
N SER A 92 -15.57 -27.61 1.82
CA SER A 92 -16.52 -28.72 1.93
C SER A 92 -16.11 -29.95 1.12
N THR A 93 -15.70 -29.75 -0.13
CA THR A 93 -15.21 -30.80 -1.03
C THR A 93 -13.69 -30.80 -1.12
N CYS A 94 -13.08 -29.62 -1.06
CA CYS A 94 -11.64 -29.44 -1.01
C CYS A 94 -11.31 -28.53 0.16
N THR A 95 -10.69 -29.10 1.20
CA THR A 95 -10.25 -28.35 2.39
C THR A 95 -8.86 -27.75 2.15
N LEU A 96 -8.48 -26.73 2.93
CA LEU A 96 -7.10 -26.20 2.83
C LEU A 96 -6.05 -27.24 3.23
N ILE A 97 -6.38 -28.13 4.18
CA ILE A 97 -5.50 -29.23 4.57
C ILE A 97 -5.21 -30.12 3.36
N ASP A 98 -6.26 -30.52 2.64
CA ASP A 98 -6.14 -31.40 1.48
C ASP A 98 -5.50 -30.68 0.28
N ALA A 99 -5.80 -29.40 0.08
CA ALA A 99 -5.18 -28.60 -0.97
C ALA A 99 -3.66 -28.48 -0.79
N ILE A 100 -3.18 -28.25 0.44
CA ILE A 100 -1.73 -28.21 0.74
C ILE A 100 -1.10 -29.59 0.52
N ARG A 101 -1.78 -30.69 0.89
CA ARG A 101 -1.29 -32.04 0.61
C ARG A 101 -1.20 -32.31 -0.89
N ALA A 102 -2.21 -31.90 -1.64
CA ALA A 102 -2.28 -32.10 -3.07
C ALA A 102 -1.17 -31.32 -3.81
N ALA A 103 -0.94 -30.07 -3.42
CA ALA A 103 0.14 -29.24 -3.93
C ALA A 103 1.53 -29.83 -3.58
N ASN A 104 1.74 -30.22 -2.31
CA ASN A 104 3.02 -30.81 -1.91
C ASN A 104 3.38 -32.12 -2.61
N THR A 105 2.40 -32.87 -3.11
CA THR A 105 2.60 -34.23 -3.66
C THR A 105 2.36 -34.33 -5.16
N ASP A 106 1.89 -33.25 -5.81
CA ASP A 106 1.39 -33.28 -7.19
C ASP A 106 0.38 -34.42 -7.44
N ALA A 107 -0.42 -34.75 -6.43
CA ALA A 107 -1.38 -35.84 -6.45
C ALA A 107 -2.71 -35.41 -5.83
N PRO A 108 -3.86 -35.97 -6.25
CA PRO A 108 -5.15 -35.60 -5.66
C PRO A 108 -5.20 -35.95 -4.17
N SER A 109 -5.83 -35.11 -3.35
CA SER A 109 -5.97 -35.34 -1.91
C SER A 109 -7.32 -34.82 -1.43
N GLY A 110 -8.05 -35.60 -0.62
CA GLY A 110 -9.30 -35.19 0.04
C GLY A 110 -10.27 -34.37 -0.82
N GLY A 111 -10.54 -34.81 -2.06
CA GLY A 111 -11.43 -34.13 -3.00
C GLY A 111 -10.82 -32.97 -3.78
N CYS A 112 -9.64 -32.49 -3.40
CA CYS A 112 -8.84 -31.54 -4.17
C CYS A 112 -8.16 -32.23 -5.38
N PRO A 113 -8.11 -31.56 -6.55
CA PRO A 113 -7.33 -32.04 -7.69
C PRO A 113 -5.83 -32.06 -7.38
N ALA A 114 -5.07 -32.83 -8.16
CA ALA A 114 -3.61 -32.83 -8.08
C ALA A 114 -3.02 -31.44 -8.40
N GLY A 115 -1.97 -31.07 -7.69
CA GLY A 115 -1.07 -30.00 -8.10
C GLY A 115 -0.20 -30.36 -9.31
N SER A 116 0.61 -29.42 -9.76
CA SER A 116 1.65 -29.65 -10.76
C SER A 116 2.79 -28.64 -10.61
N GLY A 117 3.78 -28.99 -9.79
CA GLY A 117 5.01 -28.22 -9.60
C GLY A 117 4.81 -27.02 -8.68
N ALA A 118 4.60 -25.84 -9.26
CA ALA A 118 4.27 -24.64 -8.47
C ALA A 118 2.76 -24.44 -8.51
N ASP A 119 2.12 -24.44 -7.35
CA ASP A 119 0.66 -24.45 -7.25
C ASP A 119 0.10 -23.13 -6.73
N THR A 120 -1.12 -22.82 -7.17
CA THR A 120 -1.92 -21.74 -6.61
C THR A 120 -3.13 -22.32 -5.91
N ILE A 121 -3.23 -22.13 -4.61
CA ILE A 121 -4.39 -22.45 -3.79
C ILE A 121 -5.23 -21.19 -3.65
N ASN A 122 -6.49 -21.27 -4.05
CA ASN A 122 -7.42 -20.14 -4.05
C ASN A 122 -8.49 -20.36 -2.97
N LEU A 123 -8.51 -19.50 -1.95
CA LEU A 123 -9.52 -19.59 -0.90
C LEU A 123 -10.83 -18.97 -1.38
N LEU A 124 -11.93 -19.70 -1.21
CA LEU A 124 -13.30 -19.25 -1.49
C LEU A 124 -14.13 -19.08 -0.21
N THR A 125 -13.56 -19.42 0.94
CA THR A 125 -14.19 -19.35 2.25
C THR A 125 -13.13 -19.20 3.33
N ASP A 126 -13.56 -18.70 4.49
CA ASP A 126 -12.76 -18.76 5.72
C ASP A 126 -12.48 -20.21 6.11
N VAL A 127 -11.30 -20.41 6.70
CA VAL A 127 -10.78 -21.70 7.14
C VAL A 127 -10.72 -21.72 8.67
N ALA A 128 -11.63 -22.48 9.27
CA ALA A 128 -11.67 -22.73 10.70
C ALA A 128 -10.93 -24.04 11.05
N LEU A 129 -9.83 -23.92 11.79
CA LEU A 129 -9.02 -25.04 12.25
C LEU A 129 -9.36 -25.38 13.70
N THR A 130 -9.68 -26.65 13.96
CA THR A 130 -10.05 -27.17 15.29
C THR A 130 -9.23 -28.38 15.72
N SER A 131 -8.38 -28.91 14.84
CA SER A 131 -7.53 -30.07 15.08
C SER A 131 -6.10 -29.78 14.63
N SER A 132 -5.15 -30.50 15.22
CA SER A 132 -3.74 -30.42 14.86
C SER A 132 -3.19 -31.75 14.37
N SER A 133 -2.07 -31.67 13.68
CA SER A 133 -1.17 -32.78 13.40
C SER A 133 0.18 -32.53 14.05
N GLU A 134 0.72 -33.55 14.70
CA GLU A 134 2.01 -33.46 15.37
C GLU A 134 3.16 -33.36 14.36
N SER A 135 4.15 -32.54 14.71
CA SER A 135 5.43 -32.47 14.00
C SER A 135 6.57 -32.43 15.00
N TYR A 136 7.80 -32.69 14.55
CA TYR A 136 8.99 -32.60 15.41
C TYR A 136 9.23 -31.17 15.96
N LEU A 137 8.53 -30.16 15.44
CA LEU A 137 8.58 -28.76 15.86
C LEU A 137 7.30 -28.30 16.58
N GLY A 138 6.49 -29.25 17.04
CA GLY A 138 5.20 -29.04 17.68
C GLY A 138 4.00 -29.20 16.75
N SER A 139 2.81 -29.18 17.34
CA SER A 139 1.53 -29.33 16.65
C SER A 139 1.23 -28.19 15.67
N ASN A 140 0.80 -28.53 14.44
CA ASN A 140 0.36 -27.58 13.42
C ASN A 140 -1.10 -27.85 13.01
N GLY A 141 -1.88 -26.82 12.74
CA GLY A 141 -3.26 -26.92 12.25
C GLY A 141 -3.32 -27.28 10.76
N LEU A 142 -2.34 -26.83 9.97
CA LEU A 142 -2.18 -27.18 8.57
C LEU A 142 -0.98 -28.11 8.35
N PRO A 143 -0.99 -28.95 7.29
CA PRO A 143 0.21 -29.65 6.85
C PRO A 143 1.35 -28.68 6.55
N ALA A 144 2.58 -29.13 6.76
CA ALA A 144 3.76 -28.32 6.43
C ALA A 144 3.82 -28.05 4.92
N VAL A 145 4.13 -26.83 4.53
CA VAL A 145 4.44 -26.47 3.13
C VAL A 145 5.87 -26.91 2.83
N THR A 146 6.02 -27.79 1.83
CA THR A 146 7.32 -28.38 1.43
C THR A 146 7.60 -28.26 -0.08
N SER A 147 6.76 -27.50 -0.78
CA SER A 147 6.82 -27.23 -2.21
C SER A 147 6.62 -25.73 -2.47
N THR A 148 6.58 -25.31 -3.74
CA THR A 148 6.27 -23.91 -4.08
C THR A 148 4.75 -23.73 -4.15
N ILE A 149 4.19 -22.98 -3.20
CA ILE A 149 2.75 -22.75 -3.08
C ILE A 149 2.48 -21.25 -3.01
N THR A 150 1.53 -20.79 -3.80
CA THR A 150 0.88 -19.48 -3.59
C THR A 150 -0.51 -19.71 -3.01
N ILE A 151 -0.81 -19.13 -1.87
CA ILE A 151 -2.18 -19.07 -1.33
C ILE A 151 -2.73 -17.68 -1.64
N ALA A 152 -3.72 -17.63 -2.53
CA ALA A 152 -4.55 -16.45 -2.76
C ALA A 152 -5.68 -16.45 -1.71
N GLY A 153 -5.53 -15.61 -0.69
CA GLY A 153 -6.44 -15.52 0.45
C GLY A 153 -7.78 -14.86 0.11
N ASN A 154 -7.81 -13.93 -0.84
CA ASN A 154 -9.02 -13.17 -1.23
C ASN A 154 -9.79 -12.53 -0.06
N GLY A 155 -9.06 -12.11 0.97
CA GLY A 155 -9.59 -11.56 2.21
C GLY A 155 -10.05 -12.59 3.24
N HIS A 156 -9.98 -13.88 2.93
CA HIS A 156 -10.39 -14.93 3.86
C HIS A 156 -9.44 -15.10 5.03
N THR A 157 -10.02 -15.56 6.13
CA THR A 157 -9.30 -15.83 7.38
C THR A 157 -8.96 -17.30 7.51
N ILE A 158 -7.71 -17.62 7.84
CA ILE A 158 -7.26 -18.93 8.31
C ILE A 158 -7.03 -18.81 9.81
N ALA A 159 -7.96 -19.36 10.60
CA ALA A 159 -7.98 -19.20 12.04
C ALA A 159 -7.99 -20.52 12.79
N ARG A 160 -7.30 -20.56 13.93
CA ARG A 160 -7.62 -21.53 14.97
C ARG A 160 -8.84 -21.02 15.73
N THR A 161 -9.94 -21.78 15.67
CA THR A 161 -11.21 -21.43 16.32
C THR A 161 -11.55 -22.30 17.52
N GLY A 162 -10.73 -23.32 17.80
CA GLY A 162 -10.90 -24.21 18.94
C GLY A 162 -9.86 -25.33 18.97
N GLY A 163 -10.06 -26.31 19.85
CA GLY A 163 -9.21 -27.50 19.96
C GLY A 163 -7.91 -27.28 20.75
N PRO A 164 -6.92 -28.20 20.61
CA PRO A 164 -5.64 -28.10 21.33
C PRO A 164 -4.83 -26.86 20.88
N ASN A 165 -3.72 -26.60 21.58
CA ASN A 165 -2.78 -25.57 21.14
C ASN A 165 -2.02 -26.07 19.89
N PHE A 166 -2.13 -25.34 18.79
CA PHE A 166 -1.32 -25.54 17.61
C PHE A 166 -0.97 -24.22 16.90
N ARG A 167 0.15 -24.27 16.18
CA ARG A 167 0.55 -23.28 15.19
C ARG A 167 -0.37 -23.33 13.98
N ILE A 168 -0.71 -22.22 13.34
CA ILE A 168 -1.53 -22.26 12.11
C ILE A 168 -0.76 -22.93 10.97
N MET A 169 0.45 -22.44 10.69
CA MET A 169 1.18 -22.83 9.48
C MET A 169 2.68 -23.03 9.70
N LEU A 170 3.23 -24.06 9.04
CA LEU A 170 4.65 -24.37 8.99
C LEU A 170 5.14 -24.36 7.54
N VAL A 171 6.16 -23.55 7.24
CA VAL A 171 6.94 -23.65 6.00
C VAL A 171 8.22 -24.40 6.31
N GLY A 172 8.33 -25.62 5.81
CA GLY A 172 9.42 -26.54 6.08
C GLY A 172 10.49 -26.55 4.99
N ALA A 173 11.35 -27.56 5.02
CA ALA A 173 12.39 -27.74 4.02
C ALA A 173 11.83 -27.79 2.59
N ASN A 174 12.45 -27.02 1.70
CA ASN A 174 12.07 -26.76 0.31
C ASN A 174 10.72 -26.04 0.13
N GLY A 175 10.05 -25.66 1.23
CA GLY A 175 8.85 -24.86 1.20
C GLY A 175 9.15 -23.46 0.68
N ASN A 176 8.36 -23.02 -0.30
CA ASN A 176 8.36 -21.65 -0.81
C ASN A 176 6.92 -21.16 -0.85
N LEU A 177 6.51 -20.49 0.22
CA LEU A 177 5.14 -20.02 0.39
C LEU A 177 5.02 -18.53 0.08
N THR A 178 4.10 -18.20 -0.81
CA THR A 178 3.56 -16.84 -0.94
C THR A 178 2.13 -16.81 -0.43
N LEU A 179 1.83 -15.95 0.54
CA LEU A 179 0.50 -15.72 1.07
C LEU A 179 0.05 -14.30 0.70
N ASN A 180 -1.04 -14.19 -0.06
CA ASN A 180 -1.59 -12.93 -0.51
C ASN A 180 -2.97 -12.72 0.12
N ASP A 181 -3.24 -11.48 0.56
CA ASP A 181 -4.60 -11.03 0.92
C ASP A 181 -5.29 -11.97 1.92
N ALA A 182 -4.58 -12.45 2.95
CA ALA A 182 -5.13 -13.40 3.92
C ALA A 182 -4.96 -12.92 5.36
N THR A 183 -5.89 -13.33 6.23
CA THR A 183 -5.75 -13.13 7.68
C THR A 183 -5.35 -14.45 8.37
N ILE A 184 -4.23 -14.46 9.10
CA ILE A 184 -3.80 -15.58 9.95
C ILE A 184 -4.07 -15.24 11.41
N SER A 185 -4.91 -16.01 12.10
CA SER A 185 -5.31 -15.65 13.46
C SER A 185 -5.56 -16.79 14.44
N GLY A 186 -5.51 -16.44 15.74
CA GLY A 186 -5.89 -17.32 16.85
C GLY A 186 -4.94 -18.50 17.12
N GLY A 187 -3.84 -18.62 16.36
CA GLY A 187 -2.86 -19.68 16.53
C GLY A 187 -2.24 -19.64 17.93
N ASN A 188 -2.06 -20.80 18.55
CA ASN A 188 -1.36 -20.91 19.82
C ASN A 188 -0.40 -22.09 19.74
N ALA A 189 0.89 -21.85 19.55
CA ALA A 189 1.85 -22.95 19.37
C ALA A 189 2.19 -23.69 20.68
N GLY A 190 1.64 -23.29 21.83
CA GLY A 190 1.90 -23.90 23.13
C GLY A 190 3.38 -23.83 23.49
N ALA A 191 4.06 -24.98 23.46
CA ALA A 191 5.51 -25.08 23.66
C ALA A 191 6.34 -24.93 22.38
N GLY A 192 5.70 -24.86 21.21
CA GLY A 192 6.34 -24.59 19.93
C GLY A 192 6.44 -23.10 19.60
N SER A 193 7.29 -22.77 18.62
CA SER A 193 7.51 -21.40 18.14
C SER A 193 6.50 -20.97 17.07
N GLY A 194 6.30 -19.67 16.85
CA GLY A 194 5.51 -19.13 15.74
C GLY A 194 4.03 -19.50 15.85
N GLY A 195 3.32 -18.87 16.79
CA GLY A 195 1.89 -19.12 17.00
C GLY A 195 1.07 -19.04 15.71
N GLY A 196 1.31 -18.02 14.89
CA GLY A 196 0.76 -17.92 13.55
C GLY A 196 1.54 -18.78 12.57
N ILE A 197 2.78 -18.37 12.27
CA ILE A 197 3.58 -18.96 11.20
C ILE A 197 5.01 -19.23 11.67
N LEU A 198 5.53 -20.41 11.34
CA LEU A 198 6.95 -20.74 11.45
C LEU A 198 7.50 -21.04 10.06
N ASN A 199 8.45 -20.24 9.60
CA ASN A 199 9.34 -20.56 8.49
C ASN A 199 10.62 -21.18 9.04
N VAL A 200 10.95 -22.41 8.65
CA VAL A 200 12.10 -23.14 9.20
C VAL A 200 12.98 -23.75 8.13
N ALA A 201 14.23 -23.28 8.07
CA ALA A 201 15.26 -23.73 7.15
C ALA A 201 16.39 -24.47 7.91
N THR A 202 16.10 -25.70 8.36
CA THR A 202 17.08 -26.56 9.08
C THR A 202 17.40 -27.87 8.37
N LEU A 203 16.53 -28.34 7.48
CA LEU A 203 16.72 -29.55 6.68
C LEU A 203 16.73 -29.26 5.16
N GLY A 204 16.67 -27.98 4.80
CA GLY A 204 16.62 -27.45 3.44
C GLY A 204 16.30 -25.95 3.49
N PRO A 205 16.39 -25.24 2.35
CA PRO A 205 15.98 -23.84 2.29
C PRO A 205 14.47 -23.70 2.57
N ALA A 206 14.04 -22.57 3.13
CA ALA A 206 12.63 -22.26 3.32
C ALA A 206 12.36 -20.76 3.10
N SER A 207 11.28 -20.44 2.40
CA SER A 207 10.91 -19.06 2.07
C SER A 207 9.44 -18.79 2.36
N LEU A 208 9.20 -17.65 3.01
CA LEU A 208 7.87 -17.12 3.27
C LEU A 208 7.78 -15.68 2.76
N THR A 209 6.78 -15.41 1.93
CA THR A 209 6.39 -14.07 1.50
C THR A 209 4.96 -13.78 1.93
N LEU A 210 4.74 -12.69 2.67
CA LEU A 210 3.43 -12.17 3.05
C LEU A 210 3.16 -10.89 2.26
N ASN A 211 2.06 -10.83 1.51
CA ASN A 211 1.63 -9.64 0.78
C ASN A 211 0.21 -9.27 1.19
N ASN A 212 -0.02 -7.98 1.46
CA ASN A 212 -1.35 -7.44 1.78
C ASN A 212 -2.10 -8.27 2.84
N SER A 213 -1.37 -8.84 3.81
CA SER A 213 -1.92 -9.86 4.71
C SER A 213 -1.88 -9.37 6.15
N THR A 214 -2.71 -9.97 6.99
CA THR A 214 -2.78 -9.65 8.41
C THR A 214 -2.47 -10.87 9.26
N VAL A 215 -1.46 -10.77 10.14
CA VAL A 215 -1.14 -11.81 11.14
C VAL A 215 -1.50 -11.26 12.51
N THR A 216 -2.55 -11.80 13.14
CA THR A 216 -3.10 -11.19 14.36
C THR A 216 -3.60 -12.16 15.41
N GLY A 217 -3.50 -11.78 16.69
CA GLY A 217 -4.04 -12.56 17.80
C GLY A 217 -3.39 -13.94 17.95
N ASN A 218 -2.18 -14.12 17.45
CA ASN A 218 -1.46 -15.38 17.56
C ASN A 218 -0.51 -15.37 18.77
N SER A 219 -0.29 -16.54 19.37
CA SER A 219 0.45 -16.65 20.61
C SER A 219 1.31 -17.91 20.75
N THR A 220 2.24 -17.86 21.71
CA THR A 220 2.96 -19.03 22.23
C THR A 220 3.11 -18.89 23.74
N ASN A 221 3.18 -20.02 24.45
CA ASN A 221 3.24 -20.03 25.91
C ASN A 221 4.68 -20.17 26.42
N LEU A 222 5.56 -20.88 25.70
CA LEU A 222 6.90 -21.23 26.21
C LEU A 222 8.05 -21.02 25.21
N ALA A 223 7.79 -20.64 23.95
CA ALA A 223 8.82 -20.53 22.92
C ALA A 223 8.80 -19.16 22.21
N PHE A 224 9.51 -19.07 21.08
CA PHE A 224 9.71 -17.82 20.33
C PHE A 224 8.51 -17.48 19.45
N GLY A 225 8.16 -16.20 19.36
CA GLY A 225 7.28 -15.68 18.31
C GLY A 225 5.80 -15.99 18.49
N GLY A 226 5.01 -15.01 18.91
CA GLY A 226 3.55 -15.10 18.84
C GLY A 226 3.05 -15.09 17.39
N GLY A 227 3.54 -14.15 16.59
CA GLY A 227 3.15 -13.96 15.19
C GLY A 227 3.93 -14.86 14.23
N VAL A 228 5.04 -14.35 13.70
CA VAL A 228 5.84 -14.98 12.66
C VAL A 228 7.26 -15.25 13.15
N VAL A 229 7.76 -16.46 12.92
CA VAL A 229 9.15 -16.83 13.19
C VAL A 229 9.83 -17.23 11.88
N ASN A 230 10.95 -16.59 11.56
CA ASN A 230 11.91 -17.05 10.56
C ASN A 230 13.11 -17.68 11.28
N TYR A 231 13.25 -19.00 11.18
CA TYR A 231 14.33 -19.73 11.80
C TYR A 231 15.20 -20.44 10.74
N ALA A 232 16.49 -20.12 10.68
CA ALA A 232 17.40 -20.68 9.69
C ALA A 232 18.71 -21.14 10.32
N TYR A 233 19.09 -22.40 10.07
CA TYR A 233 20.36 -22.95 10.53
C TYR A 233 20.91 -23.92 9.50
N GLY A 234 22.10 -23.63 8.95
CA GLY A 234 22.75 -24.44 7.92
C GLY A 234 22.18 -24.25 6.50
N PHE A 235 20.94 -23.77 6.36
CA PHE A 235 20.29 -23.47 5.09
C PHE A 235 19.73 -22.03 5.08
N PRO A 236 19.56 -21.41 3.90
CA PRO A 236 18.98 -20.07 3.81
C PRO A 236 17.49 -20.09 4.17
N GLY A 237 17.11 -19.26 5.13
CA GLY A 237 15.71 -19.03 5.52
C GLY A 237 15.33 -17.58 5.28
N SER A 238 14.33 -17.35 4.44
CA SER A 238 13.92 -16.01 4.03
C SER A 238 12.48 -15.69 4.44
N LEU A 239 12.28 -14.49 4.97
CA LEU A 239 10.98 -13.91 5.26
C LEU A 239 10.87 -12.54 4.59
N THR A 240 9.87 -12.36 3.74
CA THR A 240 9.52 -11.06 3.16
C THR A 240 8.11 -10.69 3.59
N ILE A 241 7.94 -9.49 4.15
CA ILE A 241 6.65 -8.94 4.57
C ILE A 241 6.45 -7.65 3.79
N ASN A 242 5.46 -7.63 2.91
CA ASN A 242 5.12 -6.48 2.08
C ASN A 242 3.71 -6.01 2.37
N ASN A 243 3.51 -4.71 2.57
CA ASN A 243 2.18 -4.12 2.63
C ASN A 243 1.25 -4.79 3.65
N SER A 244 1.82 -5.33 4.72
CA SER A 244 1.15 -6.28 5.62
C SER A 244 1.05 -5.72 7.02
N THR A 245 0.12 -6.26 7.82
CA THR A 245 -0.09 -5.84 9.21
C THR A 245 0.17 -7.01 10.14
N ILE A 246 1.12 -6.86 11.07
CA ILE A 246 1.42 -7.84 12.12
C ILE A 246 1.01 -7.21 13.45
N SER A 247 -0.14 -7.62 14.00
CA SER A 247 -0.73 -6.91 15.14
C SER A 247 -1.30 -7.80 16.23
N GLY A 248 -1.11 -7.42 17.50
CA GLY A 248 -1.75 -8.12 18.62
C GLY A 248 -1.25 -9.56 18.83
N ASN A 249 -0.02 -9.88 18.43
CA ASN A 249 0.57 -11.20 18.64
C ASN A 249 1.42 -11.21 19.93
N ALA A 250 1.43 -12.35 20.64
CA ALA A 250 1.99 -12.43 21.99
C ALA A 250 2.90 -13.64 22.22
N ALA A 251 4.12 -13.43 22.73
CA ALA A 251 4.95 -14.49 23.31
C ALA A 251 4.85 -14.44 24.83
N ASN A 252 3.94 -15.24 25.40
CA ASN A 252 3.54 -15.20 26.82
C ASN A 252 4.49 -15.98 27.76
N ASN A 253 5.77 -16.08 27.39
CA ASN A 253 6.75 -16.79 28.20
C ASN A 253 7.50 -15.82 29.12
N SER A 254 7.77 -16.25 30.36
CA SER A 254 8.63 -15.50 31.29
C SER A 254 10.13 -15.71 31.02
N PHE A 255 10.46 -16.53 30.03
CA PHE A 255 11.83 -16.83 29.66
C PHE A 255 12.35 -15.76 28.68
N SER A 256 13.67 -15.69 28.50
CA SER A 256 14.30 -14.70 27.60
C SER A 256 14.10 -15.03 26.10
N PHE A 257 13.06 -15.79 25.73
CA PHE A 257 12.76 -16.23 24.37
C PHE A 257 11.75 -15.26 23.74
N GLY A 258 12.26 -14.12 23.25
CA GLY A 258 11.47 -12.97 22.81
C GLY A 258 10.82 -13.08 21.42
N GLY A 259 10.15 -11.99 21.04
CA GLY A 259 9.44 -11.74 19.77
C GLY A 259 7.93 -11.89 19.87
N GLY A 260 7.18 -10.81 20.01
CA GLY A 260 5.71 -10.87 19.97
C GLY A 260 5.20 -10.96 18.54
N GLY A 261 5.66 -10.01 17.69
CA GLY A 261 5.31 -9.91 16.29
C GLY A 261 6.18 -10.80 15.39
N VAL A 262 7.45 -10.44 15.22
CA VAL A 262 8.39 -11.09 14.29
C VAL A 262 9.68 -11.53 15.00
N VAL A 263 10.06 -12.78 14.81
CA VAL A 263 11.36 -13.31 15.24
C VAL A 263 12.20 -13.66 14.01
N ASN A 264 13.42 -13.16 13.94
CA ASN A 264 14.43 -13.62 13.00
C ASN A 264 15.57 -14.30 13.76
N LEU A 265 15.74 -15.61 13.55
CA LEU A 265 16.64 -16.45 14.32
C LEU A 265 17.59 -17.23 13.40
N GLY A 266 18.89 -17.02 13.60
CA GLY A 266 19.93 -17.84 12.97
C GLY A 266 20.73 -17.12 11.88
N ALA A 267 21.96 -17.57 11.63
CA ALA A 267 22.97 -16.80 10.89
C ALA A 267 22.64 -16.67 9.39
N THR A 268 21.84 -17.58 8.86
CA THR A 268 21.37 -17.59 7.48
C THR A 268 19.92 -17.09 7.35
N ALA A 269 19.34 -16.55 8.43
CA ALA A 269 17.99 -16.02 8.46
C ALA A 269 17.98 -14.56 7.98
N THR A 270 17.27 -14.30 6.88
CA THR A 270 17.10 -12.95 6.31
C THR A 270 15.63 -12.57 6.35
N THR A 271 15.34 -11.43 6.96
CA THR A 271 13.99 -10.84 6.99
C THR A 271 13.99 -9.46 6.33
N VAL A 272 13.05 -9.22 5.43
CA VAL A 272 12.81 -7.91 4.80
C VAL A 272 11.38 -7.50 5.05
N ILE A 273 11.18 -6.28 5.54
CA ILE A 273 9.86 -5.72 5.84
C ILE A 273 9.74 -4.41 5.07
N ASN A 274 8.73 -4.33 4.22
CA ASN A 274 8.46 -3.21 3.33
C ASN A 274 7.04 -2.72 3.53
N ASP A 275 6.87 -1.41 3.66
CA ASP A 275 5.57 -0.76 3.59
C ASP A 275 4.55 -1.41 4.55
N SER A 276 4.99 -1.84 5.74
CA SER A 276 4.20 -2.71 6.63
C SER A 276 4.06 -2.12 8.03
N THR A 277 3.03 -2.53 8.74
CA THR A 277 2.73 -2.07 10.11
C THR A 277 2.88 -3.20 11.12
N ILE A 278 3.73 -3.00 12.14
CA ILE A 278 3.95 -3.94 13.24
C ILE A 278 3.64 -3.23 14.56
N THR A 279 2.48 -3.54 15.15
CA THR A 279 1.98 -2.80 16.32
C THR A 279 1.22 -3.68 17.31
N GLY A 280 1.11 -3.24 18.57
CA GLY A 280 0.33 -3.95 19.58
C GLY A 280 0.82 -5.37 19.91
N ASN A 281 2.02 -5.76 19.48
CA ASN A 281 2.59 -7.07 19.78
C ASN A 281 3.29 -7.06 21.14
N SER A 282 3.30 -8.19 21.85
CA SER A 282 3.84 -8.29 23.20
C SER A 282 4.76 -9.49 23.41
N ALA A 283 5.84 -9.30 24.18
CA ALA A 283 6.76 -10.37 24.56
C ALA A 283 7.61 -9.98 25.79
N SER A 284 8.40 -10.91 26.31
CA SER A 284 9.44 -10.62 27.30
C SER A 284 10.60 -9.76 26.75
N ARG A 285 10.82 -9.83 25.44
CA ARG A 285 11.95 -9.21 24.72
C ARG A 285 11.56 -8.96 23.26
N GLY A 286 11.81 -7.77 22.70
CA GLY A 286 11.48 -7.50 21.29
C GLY A 286 9.99 -7.64 21.00
N GLY A 287 9.14 -6.78 21.58
CA GLY A 287 7.69 -6.92 21.46
C GLY A 287 7.24 -6.93 20.00
N GLY A 288 7.73 -5.99 19.20
CA GLY A 288 7.53 -5.97 17.75
C GLY A 288 8.44 -6.95 17.02
N ILE A 289 9.74 -6.70 17.03
CA ILE A 289 10.75 -7.48 16.31
C ILE A 289 11.88 -7.91 17.23
N VAL A 290 12.34 -9.15 17.11
CA VAL A 290 13.62 -9.59 17.67
C VAL A 290 14.50 -10.27 16.63
N SER A 291 15.78 -9.88 16.56
CA SER A 291 16.79 -10.57 15.75
C SER A 291 17.86 -11.21 16.62
N ARG A 292 18.20 -12.48 16.34
CA ARG A 292 19.14 -13.28 17.13
C ARG A 292 19.99 -14.20 16.26
N THR A 293 21.10 -14.65 16.86
CA THR A 293 22.02 -15.64 16.30
C THR A 293 22.53 -15.22 14.92
N ASN A 294 22.91 -13.95 14.80
CA ASN A 294 23.53 -13.36 13.60
C ASN A 294 22.62 -13.24 12.35
N GLY A 295 21.29 -13.30 12.51
CA GLY A 295 20.36 -13.02 11.41
C GLY A 295 20.34 -11.55 10.98
N THR A 296 19.82 -11.30 9.78
CA THR A 296 19.69 -9.96 9.19
C THR A 296 18.24 -9.56 9.06
N VAL A 297 17.91 -8.34 9.51
CA VAL A 297 16.60 -7.70 9.30
C VAL A 297 16.80 -6.37 8.58
N ARG A 298 15.98 -6.09 7.58
CA ARG A 298 15.93 -4.80 6.89
C ARG A 298 14.51 -4.24 6.87
N LEU A 299 14.38 -2.98 7.27
CA LEU A 299 13.12 -2.24 7.34
C LEU A 299 13.12 -1.13 6.28
N ASN A 300 12.04 -1.05 5.51
CA ASN A 300 11.84 0.01 4.52
C ASN A 300 10.42 0.52 4.62
N ARG A 301 10.25 1.83 4.77
CA ARG A 301 8.94 2.50 4.74
C ARG A 301 7.94 1.85 5.68
N SER A 302 8.41 1.30 6.79
CA SER A 302 7.61 0.47 7.68
C SER A 302 7.45 1.11 9.05
N LEU A 303 6.32 0.79 9.66
CA LEU A 303 5.92 1.30 10.97
C LEU A 303 6.11 0.21 12.02
N VAL A 304 6.93 0.47 13.05
CA VAL A 304 7.09 -0.42 14.22
C VAL A 304 6.90 0.39 15.49
N THR A 305 5.68 0.37 16.04
CA THR A 305 5.26 1.26 17.14
C THR A 305 4.24 0.59 18.05
N GLY A 306 4.07 1.06 19.28
CA GLY A 306 3.02 0.59 20.19
C GLY A 306 3.17 -0.87 20.60
N ASN A 307 4.35 -1.46 20.44
CA ASN A 307 4.63 -2.81 20.93
C ASN A 307 5.11 -2.77 22.39
N THR A 308 5.00 -3.90 23.08
CA THR A 308 5.28 -3.98 24.52
C THR A 308 6.25 -5.11 24.84
N ALA A 309 7.38 -4.76 25.45
CA ALA A 309 8.26 -5.69 26.14
C ALA A 309 9.05 -4.98 27.24
N PRO A 310 9.43 -5.67 28.33
CA PRO A 310 10.37 -5.15 29.31
C PRO A 310 11.73 -4.73 28.73
N SER A 311 12.16 -5.31 27.61
CA SER A 311 13.41 -4.98 26.92
C SER A 311 13.20 -4.95 25.41
N GLY A 312 13.54 -3.82 24.79
CA GLY A 312 13.32 -3.59 23.35
C GLY A 312 11.85 -3.71 22.99
N ALA A 313 11.03 -2.82 23.53
CA ALA A 313 9.57 -2.91 23.38
C ALA A 313 9.14 -3.03 21.91
N ASP A 314 9.75 -2.23 21.03
CA ASP A 314 9.49 -2.28 19.60
C ASP A 314 10.48 -3.21 18.90
N ILE A 315 11.78 -2.98 19.06
CA ILE A 315 12.79 -3.76 18.35
C ILE A 315 13.95 -4.10 19.29
N GLU A 316 14.35 -5.38 19.26
CA GLU A 316 15.57 -5.83 19.90
C GLU A 316 16.50 -6.56 18.93
N ARG A 317 17.77 -6.14 18.89
CA ARG A 317 18.87 -6.86 18.25
C ARG A 317 19.75 -7.51 19.32
N VAL A 318 19.65 -8.82 19.47
CA VAL A 318 20.53 -9.56 20.38
C VAL A 318 21.90 -9.79 19.74
N SER A 319 21.90 -10.17 18.46
CA SER A 319 23.08 -10.26 17.61
C SER A 319 22.67 -10.15 16.13
N GLY A 320 23.65 -10.16 15.22
CA GLY A 320 23.41 -9.92 13.80
C GLY A 320 23.20 -8.46 13.46
N SER A 321 22.44 -8.20 12.40
CA SER A 321 22.25 -6.86 11.85
C SER A 321 20.77 -6.50 11.74
N ILE A 322 20.44 -5.27 12.12
CA ILE A 322 19.17 -4.62 11.81
C ILE A 322 19.51 -3.35 11.06
N VAL A 323 19.02 -3.25 9.83
CA VAL A 323 19.19 -2.07 8.96
C VAL A 323 17.86 -1.32 8.91
N ALA A 324 17.84 -0.14 9.52
CA ALA A 324 16.73 0.78 9.55
C ALA A 324 17.28 2.20 9.27
N ASN A 325 17.11 2.63 8.02
CA ASN A 325 17.58 3.89 7.47
C ASN A 325 16.89 4.24 6.13
N ASN A 326 15.64 3.83 5.97
CA ASN A 326 14.90 3.96 4.72
C ASN A 326 13.43 4.28 4.98
N PHE A 327 13.19 5.48 5.52
CA PHE A 327 11.87 6.07 5.76
C PHE A 327 10.98 5.24 6.70
N ASN A 328 11.54 4.62 7.72
CA ASN A 328 10.75 3.93 8.73
C ASN A 328 10.23 4.89 9.79
N LEU A 329 9.13 4.55 10.46
CA LEU A 329 8.72 5.20 11.70
C LEU A 329 8.78 4.19 12.83
N LEU A 330 9.56 4.50 13.86
CA LEU A 330 9.90 3.57 14.93
C LEU A 330 9.59 4.18 16.30
N GLY A 331 9.01 3.37 17.18
CA GLY A 331 8.72 3.74 18.56
C GLY A 331 7.50 4.62 18.75
N ASP A 332 7.26 5.01 20.00
CA ASP A 332 6.21 5.95 20.42
C ASP A 332 6.67 6.70 21.67
N SER A 333 6.09 7.88 21.93
CA SER A 333 6.58 8.77 22.98
C SER A 333 6.31 8.30 24.40
N ALA A 334 5.59 7.19 24.62
CA ALA A 334 5.49 6.57 25.95
C ALA A 334 6.80 5.88 26.36
N LYS A 335 7.75 5.70 25.44
CA LYS A 335 9.04 5.03 25.67
C LYS A 335 10.19 5.90 25.16
N SER A 336 11.32 5.82 25.86
CA SER A 336 12.59 6.35 25.37
C SER A 336 13.26 5.39 24.38
N ASN A 337 14.27 5.88 23.65
CA ASN A 337 15.08 5.06 22.74
C ASN A 337 15.61 3.78 23.40
N VAL A 338 16.10 3.83 24.64
CA VAL A 338 16.67 2.65 25.32
C VAL A 338 15.62 1.63 25.76
N GLN A 339 14.36 2.06 25.91
CA GLN A 339 13.23 1.18 26.21
C GLN A 339 12.66 0.55 24.93
N ALA A 340 12.55 1.35 23.86
CA ALA A 340 12.00 0.91 22.58
C ALA A 340 12.99 0.07 21.76
N PHE A 341 14.28 0.43 21.80
CA PHE A 341 15.34 -0.10 20.94
C PHE A 341 16.49 -0.65 21.78
N VAL A 342 16.74 -1.95 21.70
CA VAL A 342 17.84 -2.60 22.43
C VAL A 342 18.81 -3.25 21.45
N GLY A 343 20.10 -3.00 21.67
CA GLY A 343 21.17 -3.55 20.85
C GLY A 343 21.27 -2.93 19.46
N PHE A 344 20.42 -2.00 19.05
CA PHE A 344 20.60 -1.25 17.81
C PHE A 344 20.12 0.20 18.01
N THR A 345 20.59 1.08 17.13
CA THR A 345 20.15 2.47 17.06
C THR A 345 19.65 2.72 15.64
N PRO A 346 18.39 3.16 15.45
CA PRO A 346 17.93 3.61 14.14
C PRO A 346 18.91 4.63 13.54
N CYS A 347 19.16 4.54 12.23
CA CYS A 347 20.07 5.46 11.53
C CYS A 347 21.52 5.53 12.06
N ALA A 348 22.06 4.47 12.64
CA ALA A 348 23.48 4.42 12.98
C ALA A 348 24.34 4.64 11.70
N GLY A 349 25.01 5.80 11.59
CA GLY A 349 25.87 6.13 10.44
C GLY A 349 25.69 7.51 9.79
N GLY A 350 24.70 8.32 10.21
CA GLY A 350 24.67 9.76 9.97
C GLY A 350 23.67 10.29 8.93
N SER A 351 23.42 9.59 7.82
CA SER A 351 22.30 9.94 6.91
C SER A 351 21.05 9.16 7.30
N CYS A 352 20.02 9.88 7.76
CA CYS A 352 18.80 9.29 8.33
C CYS A 352 17.56 9.81 7.60
N SER A 353 16.76 8.88 7.07
CA SER A 353 15.39 9.14 6.62
C SER A 353 14.34 8.57 7.57
N ASP A 354 14.75 7.85 8.62
CA ASP A 354 13.80 7.29 9.58
C ASP A 354 13.35 8.33 10.63
N ILE A 355 12.12 8.18 11.08
CA ILE A 355 11.52 8.92 12.19
C ILE A 355 11.60 8.05 13.44
N SER A 356 12.24 8.56 14.49
CA SER A 356 12.15 7.98 15.83
C SER A 356 11.11 8.78 16.62
N ALA A 357 9.98 8.13 16.93
CA ALA A 357 8.85 8.73 17.62
C ALA A 357 8.88 8.57 19.15
N THR A 358 9.97 8.01 19.69
CA THR A 358 10.22 7.88 21.12
C THR A 358 10.31 9.25 21.81
N SER A 359 10.22 9.27 23.14
CA SER A 359 10.23 10.51 23.94
C SER A 359 11.48 11.36 23.78
N ASN A 360 12.61 10.74 23.41
CA ASN A 360 13.87 11.38 23.08
C ASN A 360 14.34 11.04 21.66
N GLY A 361 13.40 10.76 20.76
CA GLY A 361 13.61 10.51 19.34
C GLY A 361 13.69 11.81 18.53
N THR A 362 13.70 11.67 17.21
CA THR A 362 13.79 12.80 16.27
C THR A 362 12.47 13.55 16.10
N ARG A 363 11.33 12.87 16.30
CA ARG A 363 9.99 13.48 16.31
C ARG A 363 9.10 12.76 17.32
N PRO A 364 9.24 13.03 18.63
CA PRO A 364 8.44 12.39 19.67
C PRO A 364 6.94 12.47 19.37
N THR A 365 6.24 11.34 19.30
CA THR A 365 4.79 11.30 19.01
C THR A 365 4.13 10.15 19.76
N ALA A 366 3.02 10.41 20.43
CA ALA A 366 2.27 9.37 21.14
C ALA A 366 1.61 8.41 20.16
N LEU A 367 1.38 7.15 20.55
CA LEU A 367 0.78 6.13 19.68
C LEU A 367 -0.52 6.60 19.00
N GLY A 368 -1.42 7.24 19.76
CA GLY A 368 -2.68 7.76 19.23
C GLY A 368 -2.54 8.96 18.28
N GLY A 369 -1.35 9.56 18.19
CA GLY A 369 -0.99 10.56 17.18
C GLY A 369 -0.28 9.95 15.96
N ILE A 370 -0.08 8.63 15.93
CA ILE A 370 0.54 7.91 14.81
C ILE A 370 -0.52 7.11 14.05
N LEU A 371 -1.30 6.29 14.75
CA LEU A 371 -2.34 5.43 14.17
C LEU A 371 -3.51 5.19 15.13
N ASN A 372 -4.62 4.69 14.59
CA ASN A 372 -5.70 4.14 15.39
C ASN A 372 -5.29 2.75 15.92
N PRO A 373 -5.15 2.57 17.26
CA PRO A 373 -4.69 1.31 17.84
C PRO A 373 -5.70 0.16 17.70
N LEU A 374 -6.93 0.42 17.26
CA LEU A 374 -7.89 -0.62 16.94
C LEU A 374 -7.58 -1.22 15.56
N LEU A 375 -7.35 -2.53 15.52
CA LEU A 375 -7.32 -3.28 14.26
C LEU A 375 -8.76 -3.41 13.75
N ALA A 376 -9.03 -2.92 12.55
CA ALA A 376 -10.37 -2.86 12.00
C ALA A 376 -10.40 -3.13 10.49
N ASP A 377 -11.60 -3.41 9.98
CA ASP A 377 -11.85 -3.34 8.55
C ASP A 377 -11.88 -1.86 8.12
N ASN A 378 -10.87 -1.45 7.36
CA ASN A 378 -10.75 -0.09 6.83
C ASN A 378 -10.93 -0.05 5.30
N GLY A 379 -11.68 -1.00 4.72
CA GLY A 379 -12.04 -1.01 3.30
C GLY A 379 -11.08 -1.76 2.37
N GLY A 380 -10.42 -2.80 2.88
CA GLY A 380 -9.46 -3.65 2.15
C GLY A 380 -9.74 -5.15 2.32
N PRO A 381 -8.95 -6.04 1.68
CA PRO A 381 -9.14 -7.48 1.82
C PRO A 381 -8.84 -7.98 3.23
N THR A 382 -7.93 -7.33 3.97
CA THR A 382 -7.58 -7.71 5.34
C THR A 382 -7.63 -6.52 6.31
N PRO A 383 -7.86 -6.75 7.62
CA PRO A 383 -7.89 -5.68 8.61
C PRO A 383 -6.55 -4.94 8.73
N THR A 384 -6.60 -3.62 8.90
CA THR A 384 -5.43 -2.72 9.04
C THR A 384 -5.55 -1.82 10.27
N HIS A 385 -4.47 -1.12 10.61
CA HIS A 385 -4.51 0.07 11.47
C HIS A 385 -4.49 1.32 10.58
N ALA A 386 -5.54 2.13 10.65
CA ALA A 386 -5.59 3.40 9.93
C ALA A 386 -4.61 4.41 10.54
N LEU A 387 -3.96 5.20 9.68
CA LEU A 387 -3.22 6.38 10.13
C LEU A 387 -4.20 7.47 10.60
N VAL A 388 -3.79 8.27 11.58
CA VAL A 388 -4.57 9.41 12.06
C VAL A 388 -4.16 10.69 11.36
N SER A 389 -5.06 11.67 11.28
CA SER A 389 -4.77 13.01 10.74
C SER A 389 -3.59 13.66 11.46
N GLY A 390 -2.66 14.25 10.70
CA GLY A 390 -1.44 14.87 11.23
C GLY A 390 -0.39 13.85 11.73
N SER A 391 -0.58 12.56 11.44
CA SER A 391 0.39 11.53 11.79
C SER A 391 1.73 11.79 11.09
N PRO A 392 2.85 11.66 11.82
CA PRO A 392 4.17 11.55 11.24
C PRO A 392 4.35 10.57 10.08
N ALA A 393 3.53 9.52 10.01
CA ALA A 393 3.61 8.52 8.95
C ALA A 393 2.98 8.99 7.63
N VAL A 394 2.09 9.98 7.69
CA VAL A 394 1.42 10.57 6.53
C VAL A 394 2.41 11.42 5.75
N ASP A 395 2.50 11.18 4.44
CA ASP A 395 3.45 11.78 3.50
C ASP A 395 4.91 11.68 4.00
N GLY A 396 5.19 10.70 4.87
CA GLY A 396 6.44 10.62 5.63
C GLY A 396 7.57 9.90 4.90
N SER A 397 7.30 9.36 3.70
CA SER A 397 8.18 8.43 3.01
C SER A 397 8.85 9.03 1.77
N SER A 398 9.22 8.16 0.83
CA SER A 398 9.66 8.51 -0.52
C SER A 398 8.78 7.84 -1.57
N ASN A 399 8.49 8.56 -2.65
CA ASN A 399 7.86 8.00 -3.86
C ASN A 399 8.78 7.02 -4.59
N THR A 400 10.08 7.02 -4.30
CA THR A 400 11.02 6.04 -4.86
C THR A 400 10.79 4.68 -4.22
N GLY A 401 10.38 3.70 -5.04
CA GLY A 401 10.14 2.33 -4.59
C GLY A 401 8.86 2.17 -3.76
N CYS A 402 7.96 3.15 -3.84
CA CYS A 402 6.62 3.03 -3.29
C CYS A 402 5.78 2.03 -4.11
N PRO A 403 5.04 1.12 -3.46
CA PRO A 403 4.15 0.20 -4.16
C PRO A 403 2.97 0.93 -4.80
N ALA A 404 2.34 0.33 -5.82
CA ALA A 404 1.22 0.94 -6.54
C ALA A 404 -0.03 1.12 -5.67
N THR A 405 -0.20 0.27 -4.65
CA THR A 405 -1.31 0.33 -3.72
C THR A 405 -0.87 0.01 -2.30
N ASP A 406 -1.63 0.46 -1.30
CA ASP A 406 -1.53 0.00 0.08
C ASP A 406 -2.18 -1.37 0.29
N GLN A 407 -2.18 -1.87 1.55
CA GLN A 407 -2.76 -3.18 1.89
C GLN A 407 -4.22 -3.32 1.43
N ARG A 408 -4.96 -2.22 1.39
CA ARG A 408 -6.39 -2.19 1.07
C ARG A 408 -6.64 -2.16 -0.43
N GLY A 409 -5.60 -1.95 -1.24
CA GLY A 409 -5.73 -1.68 -2.66
C GLY A 409 -5.94 -0.19 -2.98
N VAL A 410 -5.80 0.71 -2.00
CA VAL A 410 -5.86 2.17 -2.24
C VAL A 410 -4.59 2.60 -2.95
N ALA A 411 -4.73 3.41 -4.01
CA ALA A 411 -3.61 3.87 -4.83
C ALA A 411 -2.62 4.71 -4.01
N ARG A 412 -1.33 4.57 -4.33
CA ARG A 412 -0.23 5.37 -3.77
C ARG A 412 0.59 6.06 -4.87
N PRO A 413 1.24 7.21 -4.59
CA PRO A 413 1.06 8.06 -3.41
C PRO A 413 -0.29 8.79 -3.43
N ALA A 414 -0.82 9.10 -2.25
CA ALA A 414 -1.88 10.09 -2.04
C ALA A 414 -1.30 11.31 -1.30
N ASP A 415 -1.93 12.48 -1.46
CA ASP A 415 -1.62 13.67 -0.66
C ASP A 415 -2.41 13.58 0.64
N GLY A 416 -1.85 12.95 1.67
CA GLY A 416 -2.55 12.60 2.89
C GLY A 416 -2.67 13.77 3.88
N ASP A 417 -1.75 14.73 3.84
CA ASP A 417 -1.76 15.94 4.66
C ASP A 417 -2.43 17.15 3.99
N GLY A 418 -2.73 17.05 2.70
CA GLY A 418 -3.47 18.06 1.93
C GLY A 418 -2.65 19.29 1.57
N ASN A 419 -1.32 19.16 1.53
CA ASN A 419 -0.41 20.26 1.19
C ASN A 419 -0.21 20.45 -0.32
N GLY A 420 -0.85 19.62 -1.16
CA GLY A 420 -0.74 19.62 -2.62
C GLY A 420 0.35 18.70 -3.17
N SER A 421 1.09 17.97 -2.33
CA SER A 421 2.17 17.06 -2.72
C SER A 421 1.89 15.64 -2.26
N ALA A 422 1.49 14.76 -3.19
CA ALA A 422 1.31 13.35 -2.91
C ALA A 422 2.65 12.63 -2.65
N ILE A 423 2.86 12.16 -1.42
CA ILE A 423 4.01 11.36 -1.00
C ILE A 423 3.50 10.09 -0.34
N CYS A 424 4.16 8.96 -0.59
CA CYS A 424 3.71 7.72 0.02
C CYS A 424 3.79 7.76 1.55
N ASP A 425 2.87 7.05 2.17
CA ASP A 425 2.87 6.90 3.63
C ASP A 425 3.81 5.81 4.08
N ILE A 426 4.26 5.96 5.33
CA ILE A 426 5.01 4.92 6.05
C ILE A 426 4.02 3.90 6.61
N GLY A 427 4.25 2.62 6.33
CA GLY A 427 3.47 1.49 6.83
C GLY A 427 2.44 0.96 5.83
N ALA A 428 1.55 0.09 6.29
CA ALA A 428 0.63 -0.68 5.44
C ALA A 428 -0.58 0.10 4.90
N PHE A 429 -0.77 1.34 5.34
CA PHE A 429 -1.96 2.15 5.10
C PHE A 429 -1.57 3.46 4.44
N GLU A 430 -2.33 3.85 3.41
CA GLU A 430 -2.24 5.18 2.78
C GLU A 430 -3.41 6.08 3.21
N ALA A 431 -3.15 7.14 3.94
CA ALA A 431 -4.11 8.18 4.24
C ALA A 431 -4.53 8.86 2.94
N ALA A 432 -5.84 8.84 2.68
CA ALA A 432 -6.40 9.73 1.68
C ALA A 432 -6.39 11.14 2.27
N GLY A 433 -5.96 12.12 1.49
CA GLY A 433 -6.12 13.51 1.84
C GLY A 433 -7.56 13.80 2.22
N THR A 434 -7.75 14.42 3.39
CA THR A 434 -8.93 15.26 3.53
C THR A 434 -8.75 16.36 2.50
N ALA A 435 -9.56 16.38 1.44
CA ALA A 435 -9.55 17.47 0.47
C ALA A 435 -9.67 18.77 1.27
N VAL A 436 -8.57 19.49 1.40
CA VAL A 436 -8.55 20.73 2.16
C VAL A 436 -9.43 21.68 1.34
N PRO A 437 -10.57 22.16 1.87
CA PRO A 437 -11.44 23.01 1.09
C PRO A 437 -10.64 24.21 0.60
N ALA A 438 -10.67 24.45 -0.70
CA ALA A 438 -10.06 25.64 -1.26
C ALA A 438 -10.88 26.87 -0.85
N LEU A 439 -10.20 28.00 -0.69
CA LEU A 439 -10.83 29.31 -0.67
C LEU A 439 -10.25 30.18 -1.78
N HIS A 440 -11.02 31.15 -2.25
CA HIS A 440 -10.63 32.08 -3.30
C HIS A 440 -11.28 33.45 -3.05
N VAL A 441 -10.77 34.48 -3.70
CA VAL A 441 -11.41 35.80 -3.72
C VAL A 441 -12.58 35.72 -4.69
N GLY A 442 -13.80 35.80 -4.17
CA GLY A 442 -15.01 35.76 -4.97
C GLY A 442 -15.32 37.09 -5.65
N ASP A 443 -14.85 38.20 -5.09
CA ASP A 443 -15.07 39.55 -5.60
C ASP A 443 -14.14 40.58 -4.94
N LEU A 444 -13.84 41.68 -5.64
CA LEU A 444 -13.15 42.86 -5.13
C LEU A 444 -13.92 44.13 -5.52
N ASP A 445 -14.56 44.80 -4.57
CA ASP A 445 -15.25 46.07 -4.82
C ASP A 445 -14.37 47.27 -4.46
N VAL A 446 -14.52 48.39 -5.18
CA VAL A 446 -13.90 49.67 -4.80
C VAL A 446 -14.92 50.81 -4.63
N ALA A 447 -14.73 51.59 -3.56
CA ALA A 447 -15.46 52.83 -3.35
C ALA A 447 -14.48 53.99 -3.08
N THR A 448 -14.72 55.13 -3.72
CA THR A 448 -13.88 56.33 -3.56
C THR A 448 -14.67 57.53 -3.07
N ALA A 449 -14.03 58.40 -2.29
CA ALA A 449 -14.65 59.63 -1.76
C ALA A 449 -13.66 60.80 -1.73
N THR A 450 -14.16 62.03 -1.85
CA THR A 450 -13.34 63.24 -1.81
C THR A 450 -13.31 63.84 -0.40
N PHE A 451 -12.12 64.22 0.08
CA PHE A 451 -11.90 64.92 1.35
C PHE A 451 -11.16 66.26 1.10
N PRO A 452 -11.09 67.18 2.08
CA PRO A 452 -10.53 68.52 1.84
C PRO A 452 -9.08 68.56 1.32
N SER A 453 -8.23 67.59 1.67
CA SER A 453 -6.79 67.57 1.32
C SER A 453 -6.33 66.30 0.60
N GLN A 454 -7.23 65.35 0.37
CA GLN A 454 -6.94 64.04 -0.24
C GLN A 454 -8.24 63.42 -0.74
N TRP A 455 -8.16 62.33 -1.51
CA TRP A 455 -9.29 61.45 -1.75
C TRP A 455 -9.06 60.13 -0.99
N GLY A 456 -10.14 59.42 -0.65
CA GLY A 456 -10.07 58.12 0.01
C GLY A 456 -10.47 57.01 -0.95
N ALA A 457 -9.82 55.86 -0.80
CA ALA A 457 -10.21 54.62 -1.46
C ALA A 457 -10.47 53.56 -0.38
N ARG A 458 -11.58 52.84 -0.53
CA ARG A 458 -11.94 51.67 0.28
C ARG A 458 -12.13 50.49 -0.67
N VAL A 459 -11.34 49.44 -0.48
CA VAL A 459 -11.46 48.19 -1.24
C VAL A 459 -12.06 47.13 -0.33
N THR A 460 -13.11 46.44 -0.78
CA THR A 460 -13.75 45.34 -0.06
C THR A 460 -13.46 44.04 -0.81
N GLY A 461 -12.93 43.03 -0.13
CA GLY A 461 -12.79 41.69 -0.69
C GLY A 461 -13.83 40.74 -0.11
N LEU A 462 -14.40 39.89 -0.97
CA LEU A 462 -15.24 38.75 -0.61
C LEU A 462 -14.41 37.46 -0.74
N VAL A 463 -14.41 36.62 0.28
CA VAL A 463 -13.75 35.30 0.27
C VAL A 463 -14.80 34.19 0.31
N LEU A 464 -14.69 33.26 -0.64
CA LEU A 464 -15.60 32.12 -0.79
C LEU A 464 -14.82 30.79 -0.70
N ASP A 465 -15.49 29.72 -0.28
CA ASP A 465 -14.97 28.36 -0.38
C ASP A 465 -15.17 27.79 -1.79
N GLY A 466 -14.61 26.61 -2.08
CA GLY A 466 -14.76 25.93 -3.37
C GLY A 466 -16.21 25.54 -3.74
N ALA A 467 -17.17 25.65 -2.82
CA ALA A 467 -18.60 25.46 -3.06
C ALA A 467 -19.35 26.80 -3.22
N GLY A 468 -18.66 27.93 -3.13
CA GLY A 468 -19.22 29.27 -3.26
C GLY A 468 -19.83 29.83 -1.96
N ASN A 469 -19.57 29.23 -0.79
CA ASN A 469 -20.05 29.75 0.48
C ASN A 469 -19.08 30.80 1.06
N PRO A 470 -19.57 31.87 1.71
CA PRO A 470 -18.71 32.85 2.36
C PRO A 470 -17.86 32.26 3.49
N VAL A 471 -16.59 32.67 3.57
CA VAL A 471 -15.63 32.18 4.57
C VAL A 471 -15.31 33.27 5.59
N ALA A 472 -15.76 33.08 6.83
CA ALA A 472 -15.42 33.98 7.95
C ALA A 472 -14.00 33.77 8.48
N ASP A 473 -13.44 34.77 9.18
CA ASP A 473 -12.14 34.71 9.86
C ASP A 473 -10.91 34.39 8.98
N ALA A 474 -11.04 34.49 7.64
CA ALA A 474 -9.91 34.44 6.73
C ALA A 474 -9.14 35.78 6.75
N VAL A 475 -7.82 35.71 6.78
CA VAL A 475 -6.95 36.90 6.72
C VAL A 475 -6.58 37.16 5.27
N VAL A 476 -7.01 38.30 4.72
CA VAL A 476 -6.69 38.75 3.36
C VAL A 476 -5.55 39.75 3.42
N THR A 477 -4.43 39.39 2.81
CA THR A 477 -3.26 40.25 2.68
C THR A 477 -3.28 40.94 1.33
N PHE A 478 -3.13 42.25 1.32
CA PHE A 478 -3.04 43.02 0.09
C PHE A 478 -1.67 43.70 -0.03
N ALA A 479 -1.35 44.13 -1.24
CA ALA A 479 -0.36 45.14 -1.55
C ALA A 479 -1.05 46.30 -2.28
N ALA A 480 -0.74 47.54 -1.90
CA ALA A 480 -1.24 48.73 -2.59
C ALA A 480 -0.08 49.45 -3.30
N THR A 481 -0.28 49.83 -4.56
CA THR A 481 0.73 50.53 -5.37
C THR A 481 0.13 51.75 -6.07
N THR A 482 0.88 52.85 -6.07
CA THR A 482 0.56 54.10 -6.77
C THR A 482 1.59 54.36 -7.85
N ASN A 483 1.33 55.35 -8.71
CA ASN A 483 2.34 55.88 -9.65
C ASN A 483 3.59 56.47 -8.97
N THR A 484 3.60 56.58 -7.63
CA THR A 484 4.71 57.14 -6.84
C THR A 484 5.35 56.15 -5.85
N GLY A 485 4.91 54.89 -5.81
CA GLY A 485 5.41 53.86 -4.88
C GLY A 485 4.31 53.18 -4.06
N ALA A 486 4.64 52.72 -2.85
CA ALA A 486 3.70 52.01 -1.98
C ALA A 486 2.47 52.87 -1.64
N GLY A 487 1.29 52.25 -1.68
CA GLY A 487 0.01 52.89 -1.40
C GLY A 487 -0.25 53.05 0.11
N PRO A 488 -1.00 54.08 0.53
CA PRO A 488 -1.20 54.43 1.95
C PRO A 488 -2.30 53.62 2.64
N PHE A 489 -2.36 52.30 2.39
CA PHE A 489 -3.41 51.42 2.90
C PHE A 489 -3.02 50.77 4.22
N VAL A 490 -4.02 50.51 5.09
CA VAL A 490 -3.89 49.66 6.27
C VAL A 490 -4.19 48.21 5.88
N LEU A 491 -3.18 47.34 5.95
CA LEU A 491 -3.21 45.93 5.50
C LEU A 491 -2.60 45.04 6.62
N PRO A 492 -3.01 43.78 6.81
CA PRO A 492 -4.11 43.02 6.16
C PRO A 492 -5.50 43.30 6.77
N CYS A 493 -6.56 42.64 6.27
CA CYS A 493 -7.89 42.60 6.93
C CYS A 493 -8.38 41.16 7.17
N THR A 494 -9.37 41.00 8.06
CA THR A 494 -9.99 39.70 8.39
C THR A 494 -11.47 39.71 8.03
N THR A 495 -11.94 38.67 7.34
CA THR A 495 -13.32 38.53 6.87
C THR A 495 -14.33 38.34 7.99
N ASP A 496 -15.48 39.00 7.87
CA ASP A 496 -16.63 38.82 8.77
C ASP A 496 -17.45 37.56 8.43
N GLY A 497 -18.59 37.38 9.10
CA GLY A 497 -19.50 36.26 8.88
C GLY A 497 -20.11 36.19 7.47
N ALA A 498 -20.02 37.26 6.67
CA ALA A 498 -20.44 37.31 5.28
C ALA A 498 -19.25 37.14 4.31
N GLY A 499 -18.09 36.73 4.83
CA GLY A 499 -16.87 36.52 4.04
C GLY A 499 -16.23 37.81 3.56
N ARG A 500 -16.62 38.97 4.09
CA ARG A 500 -16.13 40.27 3.59
C ARG A 500 -15.13 40.91 4.54
N CYS A 501 -14.07 41.50 4.00
CA CYS A 501 -13.25 42.45 4.73
C CYS A 501 -12.88 43.64 3.86
N ALA A 502 -12.49 44.76 4.47
CA ALA A 502 -12.13 45.95 3.71
C ALA A 502 -10.87 46.61 4.24
N VAL A 503 -10.12 47.17 3.29
CA VAL A 503 -8.94 48.00 3.53
C VAL A 503 -9.17 49.39 2.98
N GLN A 504 -8.62 50.41 3.63
CA GLN A 504 -8.82 51.79 3.24
C GLN A 504 -7.55 52.62 3.40
N GLY A 505 -7.40 53.63 2.56
CA GLY A 505 -6.26 54.55 2.57
C GLY A 505 -6.64 55.94 2.06
N GLY A 506 -6.00 56.97 2.65
CA GLY A 506 -6.09 58.35 2.17
C GLY A 506 -4.99 58.63 1.15
N VAL A 507 -5.37 59.05 -0.06
CA VAL A 507 -4.49 59.19 -1.21
C VAL A 507 -4.37 60.68 -1.60
N PRO A 508 -3.15 61.24 -1.69
CA PRO A 508 -2.95 62.64 -2.09
C PRO A 508 -3.55 62.94 -3.47
N PHE A 509 -4.07 64.15 -3.67
CA PHE A 509 -4.64 64.55 -4.96
C PHE A 509 -3.64 64.51 -6.13
N GLY A 510 -2.34 64.55 -5.88
CA GLY A 510 -1.32 64.36 -6.93
C GLY A 510 -1.26 62.95 -7.52
N VAL A 511 -1.88 61.97 -6.85
CA VAL A 511 -1.99 60.58 -7.29
C VAL A 511 -3.37 60.37 -7.91
N SER A 512 -3.41 59.93 -9.17
CA SER A 512 -4.65 59.76 -9.94
C SER A 512 -5.34 58.41 -9.72
N SER A 513 -4.58 57.40 -9.29
CA SER A 513 -5.09 56.06 -9.04
C SER A 513 -4.20 55.28 -8.07
N VAL A 514 -4.78 54.26 -7.45
CA VAL A 514 -4.07 53.26 -6.65
C VAL A 514 -4.56 51.87 -7.06
N THR A 515 -3.62 50.95 -7.30
CA THR A 515 -3.93 49.54 -7.56
C THR A 515 -3.78 48.77 -6.27
N VAL A 516 -4.79 48.02 -5.89
CA VAL A 516 -4.80 47.15 -4.72
C VAL A 516 -4.84 45.71 -5.19
N THR A 517 -3.88 44.91 -4.77
CA THR A 517 -3.70 43.51 -5.20
C THR A 517 -3.74 42.60 -4.00
N VAL A 518 -4.56 41.55 -4.02
CA VAL A 518 -4.53 40.47 -3.04
C VAL A 518 -3.27 39.63 -3.28
N THR A 519 -2.40 39.54 -2.28
CA THR A 519 -1.16 38.76 -2.36
C THR A 519 -1.29 37.40 -1.69
N ASP A 520 -2.19 37.26 -0.71
CA ASP A 520 -2.44 36.01 -0.01
C ASP A 520 -3.80 36.04 0.70
N VAL A 521 -4.42 34.87 0.87
CA VAL A 521 -5.58 34.67 1.74
C VAL A 521 -5.30 33.46 2.62
N SER A 522 -5.31 33.62 3.95
CA SER A 522 -4.95 32.55 4.87
C SER A 522 -6.05 32.24 5.87
N LYS A 523 -6.32 30.95 6.05
CA LYS A 523 -7.19 30.40 7.10
C LYS A 523 -6.76 28.98 7.42
N ALA A 524 -6.68 28.64 8.71
CA ALA A 524 -6.36 27.28 9.13
C ALA A 524 -7.40 26.28 8.57
N GLY A 525 -6.92 25.21 7.95
CA GLY A 525 -7.77 24.19 7.32
C GLY A 525 -8.31 24.55 5.94
N PHE A 526 -7.78 25.58 5.28
CA PHE A 526 -8.08 25.94 3.89
C PHE A 526 -6.78 26.16 3.10
N VAL A 527 -6.86 26.02 1.77
CA VAL A 527 -5.80 26.40 0.83
C VAL A 527 -6.32 27.52 -0.07
N TYR A 528 -5.55 28.59 -0.25
CA TYR A 528 -5.91 29.65 -1.19
C TYR A 528 -5.61 29.25 -2.63
N ASP A 529 -6.64 29.26 -3.47
CA ASP A 529 -6.55 29.01 -4.89
C ASP A 529 -6.75 30.31 -5.69
N PRO A 530 -5.67 31.03 -6.04
CA PRO A 530 -5.77 32.27 -6.81
C PRO A 530 -6.26 32.05 -8.25
N ALA A 531 -6.17 30.82 -8.79
CA ALA A 531 -6.68 30.51 -10.12
C ALA A 531 -8.22 30.45 -10.16
N ALA A 532 -8.86 30.32 -9.00
CA ALA A 532 -10.30 30.35 -8.83
C ALA A 532 -10.85 31.76 -8.50
N ASN A 533 -10.00 32.78 -8.40
CA ASN A 533 -10.46 34.14 -8.13
C ASN A 533 -11.47 34.61 -9.19
N GLY A 534 -12.52 35.28 -8.72
CA GLY A 534 -13.65 35.70 -9.52
C GLY A 534 -13.91 37.20 -9.46
N ASP A 535 -14.61 37.68 -10.47
CA ASP A 535 -15.13 39.04 -10.58
C ASP A 535 -16.50 38.98 -11.25
N PRO A 536 -17.60 38.92 -10.47
CA PRO A 536 -18.95 38.77 -11.00
C PRO A 536 -19.47 40.01 -11.73
N ASP A 537 -18.99 41.21 -11.42
CA ASP A 537 -19.52 42.47 -11.94
C ASP A 537 -18.59 43.19 -12.94
N GLY A 538 -17.35 42.73 -13.07
CA GLY A 538 -16.42 43.11 -14.13
C GLY A 538 -15.57 44.34 -13.81
N ASP A 539 -15.49 44.75 -12.55
CA ASP A 539 -14.73 45.93 -12.12
C ASP A 539 -13.27 45.63 -11.69
N SER A 540 -12.89 44.34 -11.66
CA SER A 540 -11.59 43.85 -11.22
C SER A 540 -11.06 42.70 -12.11
N ASP A 541 -10.06 41.97 -11.65
CA ASP A 541 -9.67 40.67 -12.20
C ASP A 541 -9.73 39.54 -11.16
N GLY A 542 -10.46 39.79 -10.06
CA GLY A 542 -10.54 38.93 -8.88
C GLY A 542 -9.26 38.89 -8.02
N THR A 543 -8.14 39.45 -8.50
CA THR A 543 -6.87 39.50 -7.77
C THR A 543 -6.43 40.94 -7.50
N SER A 544 -6.79 41.88 -8.36
CA SER A 544 -6.44 43.28 -8.30
C SER A 544 -7.57 44.18 -8.77
N ILE A 545 -7.68 45.34 -8.12
CA ILE A 545 -8.64 46.38 -8.47
C ILE A 545 -7.97 47.75 -8.47
N VAL A 546 -8.39 48.62 -9.38
CA VAL A 546 -7.86 49.98 -9.52
C VAL A 546 -8.88 50.99 -8.98
N ALA A 547 -8.53 51.67 -7.89
CA ALA A 547 -9.29 52.83 -7.44
C ALA A 547 -8.85 54.07 -8.24
N ILE A 548 -9.79 54.74 -8.90
CA ILE A 548 -9.55 55.98 -9.64
C ILE A 548 -10.05 57.15 -8.81
N ARG A 549 -9.28 58.24 -8.78
CA ARG A 549 -9.69 59.46 -8.08
C ARG A 549 -11.06 59.95 -8.61
N PRO A 550 -12.05 60.21 -7.74
CA PRO A 550 -13.40 60.63 -8.12
C PRO A 550 -13.49 62.05 -8.71
#